data_AF-A0A843VSF2-F1
#
_entry.id   AF-A0A843VSF2-F1
#
_cell.length_a   1.000
_cell.length_b   1.000
_cell.length_c   1.000
_cell.angle_alpha   90.00
_cell.angle_beta   90.00
_cell.angle_gamma   90.00
#
_symmetry.space_group_name_H-M   'P 1'
#
loop_
_entity.id
_entity.type
_entity.pdbx_description
1 polymer ?
#
loop_
_entity_poly.entity_id
_entity_poly.type
_entity_poly.pdbx_seq_one_letter_code
_entity_poly.pdbx_strand_id
1 'polypeptide(L)'
;MVTWMCKKRSIEEVKLAEVTLVVFRYSDLQRATKNFAERLGGGGFGSVFKGVLPDATAIAVKKLEGLAGFSHGVKQFRTELSTLGMVQHVNLVRLHGFCAQRPEKLLVYDYMPNGSLDTHLFRRDHSKNLSWKTRYQIVVGVARGLSYLHEKCRE
;
A
#
# COMPACT_ATOMS: atom_id res chain seq x y z
N MET A 1 -6.56 -17.79 -39.79
CA MET A 1 -7.06 -17.86 -38.40
C MET A 1 -5.95 -17.34 -37.50
N VAL A 2 -6.03 -16.07 -37.08
CA VAL A 2 -4.95 -15.43 -36.32
C VAL A 2 -5.17 -15.74 -34.84
N THR A 3 -4.41 -16.69 -34.30
CA THR A 3 -4.44 -17.03 -32.88
C THR A 3 -3.75 -15.92 -32.09
N TRP A 4 -4.55 -15.09 -31.41
CA TRP A 4 -4.05 -14.08 -30.48
C TRP A 4 -3.60 -14.79 -29.20
N MET A 5 -2.32 -15.19 -29.15
CA MET A 5 -1.72 -15.76 -27.95
C MET A 5 -1.47 -14.63 -26.93
N CYS A 6 -2.38 -14.50 -25.96
CA CYS A 6 -2.15 -13.67 -24.77
C CYS A 6 -1.03 -14.33 -23.95
N LYS A 7 0.21 -13.88 -24.16
CA LYS A 7 1.39 -14.31 -23.40
C LYS A 7 1.12 -14.01 -21.92
N LYS A 8 0.88 -15.03 -21.09
CA LYS A 8 0.88 -14.89 -19.63
C LYS A 8 2.24 -14.29 -19.24
N ARG A 9 2.24 -13.02 -18.82
CA ARG A 9 3.45 -12.28 -18.45
C ARG A 9 3.93 -12.76 -17.09
N SER A 10 5.22 -13.07 -16.99
CA SER A 10 5.90 -13.41 -15.74
C SER A 10 5.98 -12.17 -14.85
N ILE A 11 5.37 -12.26 -13.68
CA ILE A 11 5.52 -11.31 -12.57
C ILE A 11 6.83 -11.67 -11.87
N GLU A 12 7.71 -10.69 -11.67
CA GLU A 12 8.96 -10.90 -10.93
C GLU A 12 8.69 -10.73 -9.43
N GLU A 13 9.08 -11.72 -8.63
CA GLU A 13 8.84 -11.76 -7.19
C GLU A 13 10.17 -11.66 -6.43
N VAL A 14 10.22 -10.80 -5.43
CA VAL A 14 11.35 -10.67 -4.51
C VAL A 14 10.93 -11.27 -3.17
N LYS A 15 11.68 -12.28 -2.71
CA LYS A 15 11.51 -12.83 -1.36
C LYS A 15 12.32 -12.02 -0.36
N LEU A 16 11.63 -11.44 0.64
CA LEU A 16 12.21 -10.76 1.78
C LEU A 16 11.76 -11.51 3.04
N ALA A 17 12.66 -12.32 3.59
CA ALA A 17 12.34 -13.30 4.64
C ALA A 17 11.16 -14.21 4.22
N GLU A 18 10.14 -14.36 5.06
CA GLU A 18 8.94 -15.17 4.79
C GLU A 18 7.91 -14.46 3.88
N VAL A 19 8.14 -13.19 3.52
CA VAL A 19 7.21 -12.39 2.72
C VAL A 19 7.69 -12.33 1.26
N THR A 20 6.76 -12.55 0.34
CA THR A 20 7.01 -12.38 -1.10
C THR A 20 6.39 -11.06 -1.55
N LEU A 21 7.24 -10.17 -2.08
CA LEU A 21 6.83 -8.90 -2.68
C LEU A 21 6.85 -8.99 -4.19
N VAL A 22 5.80 -8.49 -4.82
CA VAL A 22 5.73 -8.41 -6.28
C VAL A 22 6.45 -7.16 -6.80
N VAL A 23 7.30 -7.32 -7.81
CA VAL A 23 7.90 -6.20 -8.54
C VAL A 23 7.02 -5.84 -9.72
N PHE A 24 6.42 -4.66 -9.65
CA PHE A 24 5.55 -4.12 -10.69
C PHE A 24 6.30 -3.19 -11.64
N ARG A 25 5.89 -3.19 -12.90
CA ARG A 25 6.22 -2.10 -13.83
C ARG A 25 5.29 -0.92 -13.58
N TYR A 26 5.78 0.29 -13.82
CA TYR A 26 5.00 1.51 -13.72
C TYR A 26 3.76 1.46 -14.62
N SER A 27 3.89 0.97 -15.85
CA SER A 27 2.76 0.86 -16.79
C SER A 27 1.66 -0.09 -16.31
N ASP A 28 2.01 -1.13 -15.55
CA ASP A 28 1.02 -2.04 -14.98
C ASP A 28 0.23 -1.36 -13.85
N LEU A 29 0.92 -0.62 -12.96
CA LEU A 29 0.26 0.16 -11.90
C LEU A 29 -0.53 1.35 -12.45
N GLN A 30 -0.03 1.99 -13.51
CA GLN A 30 -0.72 3.06 -14.21
C GLN A 30 -2.04 2.53 -14.79
N ARG A 31 -2.04 1.36 -15.43
CA ARG A 31 -3.27 0.72 -15.93
C ARG A 31 -4.19 0.31 -14.78
N ALA A 32 -3.65 -0.33 -13.73
CA ALA A 32 -4.43 -0.79 -12.58
C ALA A 32 -5.15 0.36 -11.86
N THR A 33 -4.55 1.55 -11.83
CA THR A 33 -5.09 2.77 -11.20
C THR A 33 -5.85 3.67 -12.17
N LYS A 34 -6.07 3.23 -13.42
CA LYS A 34 -6.70 4.03 -14.49
C LYS A 34 -6.04 5.41 -14.66
N ASN A 35 -4.71 5.42 -14.77
CA ASN A 35 -3.88 6.63 -14.77
C ASN A 35 -4.00 7.44 -13.47
N PHE A 36 -3.98 6.77 -12.31
CA PHE A 36 -4.05 7.41 -10.99
C PHE A 36 -5.31 8.29 -10.79
N ALA A 37 -6.46 7.83 -11.29
CA ALA A 37 -7.69 8.63 -11.33
C ALA A 37 -8.38 8.80 -9.97
N GLU A 38 -8.38 7.77 -9.12
CA GLU A 38 -9.07 7.79 -7.82
C GLU A 38 -8.05 7.96 -6.68
N ARG A 39 -7.91 9.19 -6.18
CA ARG A 39 -7.05 9.49 -5.03
C ARG A 39 -7.76 9.15 -3.72
N LEU A 40 -7.15 8.27 -2.94
CA LEU A 40 -7.63 7.86 -1.60
C LEU A 40 -7.14 8.82 -0.51
N GLY A 41 -5.97 9.43 -0.71
CA GLY A 41 -5.39 10.39 0.22
C GLY A 41 -4.04 10.92 -0.27
N GLY A 42 -3.43 11.80 0.52
CA GLY A 42 -2.08 12.26 0.28
C GLY A 42 -1.58 13.24 1.34
N GLY A 43 -0.27 13.47 1.34
CA GLY A 43 0.42 14.36 2.26
C GLY A 43 1.91 14.44 1.95
N GLY A 44 2.74 14.82 2.93
CA GLY A 44 4.20 14.97 2.75
C GLY A 44 4.95 13.70 2.36
N PHE A 45 4.27 12.56 2.35
CA PHE A 45 4.80 11.22 2.03
C PHE A 45 4.33 10.70 0.67
N GLY A 46 3.72 11.56 -0.15
CA GLY A 46 3.18 11.25 -1.48
C GLY A 46 1.66 11.09 -1.50
N SER A 47 1.17 10.56 -2.62
CA SER A 47 -0.26 10.40 -2.91
C SER A 47 -0.64 8.93 -3.02
N VAL A 48 -1.81 8.56 -2.50
CA VAL A 48 -2.31 7.18 -2.52
C VAL A 48 -3.50 7.08 -3.45
N PHE A 49 -3.47 6.10 -4.35
CA PHE A 49 -4.49 5.89 -5.37
C PHE A 49 -5.08 4.49 -5.27
N LYS A 50 -6.36 4.36 -5.58
CA LYS A 50 -6.99 3.05 -5.70
C LYS A 50 -6.63 2.42 -7.03
N GLY A 51 -6.41 1.11 -7.04
CA GLY A 51 -6.28 0.32 -8.24
C GLY A 51 -6.88 -1.06 -8.11
N VAL A 52 -6.99 -1.74 -9.25
CA VAL A 52 -7.42 -3.14 -9.33
C VAL A 52 -6.45 -3.88 -10.25
N LEU A 53 -5.86 -4.95 -9.74
CA LEU A 53 -4.95 -5.83 -10.50
C LEU A 53 -5.75 -6.73 -11.47
N PRO A 54 -5.08 -7.36 -12.47
CA PRO A 54 -5.76 -8.21 -13.46
C PRO A 54 -6.50 -9.42 -12.87
N ASP A 55 -6.09 -9.89 -11.70
CA ASP A 55 -6.72 -10.95 -10.92
C ASP A 55 -7.90 -10.47 -10.05
N ALA A 56 -8.34 -9.22 -10.26
CA ALA A 56 -9.36 -8.51 -9.49
C ALA A 56 -8.97 -8.15 -8.05
N THR A 57 -7.71 -8.33 -7.66
CA THR A 57 -7.22 -7.89 -6.34
C THR A 57 -7.25 -6.36 -6.25
N ALA A 58 -7.99 -5.83 -5.28
CA ALA A 58 -8.04 -4.39 -5.00
C ALA A 58 -6.80 -3.94 -4.24
N ILE A 59 -6.14 -2.89 -4.73
CA ILE A 59 -4.87 -2.39 -4.20
C ILE A 59 -4.92 -0.89 -3.91
N ALA A 60 -4.07 -0.46 -2.99
CA ALA A 60 -3.74 0.94 -2.75
C ALA A 60 -2.31 1.20 -3.21
N VAL A 61 -2.14 2.06 -4.22
CA VAL A 61 -0.84 2.43 -4.79
C VAL A 61 -0.40 3.77 -4.22
N LYS A 62 0.60 3.74 -3.34
CA LYS A 62 1.26 4.93 -2.80
C LYS A 62 2.37 5.35 -3.77
N LYS A 63 2.14 6.44 -4.49
CA LYS A 63 3.14 7.10 -5.34
C LYS A 63 3.95 8.06 -4.47
N LEU A 64 5.24 7.77 -4.32
CA LEU A 64 6.15 8.64 -3.57
C LEU A 64 6.52 9.82 -4.47
N GLU A 65 6.13 11.02 -4.07
CA GLU A 65 6.47 12.25 -4.76
C GLU A 65 7.81 12.74 -4.21
N GLY A 66 8.87 12.62 -5.00
CA GLY A 66 10.12 13.30 -4.71
C GLY A 66 10.05 14.72 -5.26
N LEU A 67 10.28 15.75 -4.43
CA LEU A 67 10.67 17.06 -4.95
C LEU A 67 11.88 16.81 -5.86
N ALA A 68 11.73 17.08 -7.16
CA ALA A 68 12.75 16.87 -8.16
C ALA A 68 14.08 17.47 -7.65
N GLY A 69 15.03 16.61 -7.26
CA GLY A 69 16.33 17.01 -6.71
C GLY A 69 16.69 16.50 -5.31
N PHE A 70 15.72 16.12 -4.46
CA PHE A 70 16.03 15.66 -3.09
C PHE A 70 15.94 14.14 -2.93
N SER A 71 16.97 13.56 -2.30
CA SER A 71 17.14 12.14 -1.98
C SER A 71 16.06 11.54 -1.04
N HIS A 72 15.08 12.34 -0.60
CA HIS A 72 14.06 11.97 0.37
C HIS A 72 13.13 10.85 -0.09
N GLY A 73 12.60 10.91 -1.33
CA GLY A 73 11.70 9.88 -1.83
C GLY A 73 12.35 8.49 -1.93
N VAL A 74 13.65 8.45 -2.27
CA VAL A 74 14.43 7.19 -2.31
C VAL A 74 14.71 6.67 -0.92
N LYS A 75 15.03 7.55 0.04
CA LYS A 75 15.23 7.17 1.45
C LYS A 75 13.94 6.59 2.03
N GLN A 76 12.82 7.28 1.85
CA GLN A 76 11.51 6.83 2.32
C GLN A 76 11.11 5.48 1.70
N PHE A 77 11.32 5.32 0.38
CA PHE A 77 11.08 4.05 -0.30
C PHE A 77 11.87 2.89 0.31
N ARG A 78 13.17 3.09 0.55
CA ARG A 78 14.04 2.08 1.17
C ARG A 78 13.63 1.77 2.59
N THR A 79 13.34 2.79 3.40
CA THR A 79 12.88 2.60 4.79
C THR A 79 11.56 1.83 4.84
N GLU A 80 10.57 2.19 4.01
CA GLU A 80 9.31 1.46 3.97
C GLU A 80 9.51 0.01 3.50
N LEU A 81 10.36 -0.25 2.50
CA LEU A 81 10.69 -1.62 2.10
C LEU A 81 11.43 -2.41 3.17
N SER A 82 12.41 -1.83 3.87
CA SER A 82 13.17 -2.53 4.90
C SER A 82 12.32 -2.84 6.13
N THR A 83 11.43 -1.92 6.51
CA THR A 83 10.63 -2.04 7.73
C THR A 83 9.33 -2.80 7.49
N LEU A 84 8.64 -2.56 6.37
CA LEU A 84 7.32 -3.16 6.09
C LEU A 84 7.39 -4.34 5.11
N GLY A 85 8.47 -4.46 4.34
CA GLY A 85 8.62 -5.55 3.37
C GLY A 85 8.74 -6.95 3.99
N MET A 86 9.01 -7.03 5.30
CA MET A 86 9.12 -8.28 6.05
C MET A 86 8.02 -8.45 7.10
N VAL A 87 7.03 -7.55 7.12
CA VAL A 87 6.04 -7.50 8.20
C VAL A 87 4.72 -8.08 7.73
N GLN A 88 4.24 -9.08 8.47
CA GLN A 88 2.90 -9.64 8.30
C GLN A 88 2.22 -9.74 9.67
N HIS A 89 1.22 -8.88 9.89
CA HIS A 89 0.46 -8.85 11.13
C HIS A 89 -0.98 -8.41 10.83
N VAL A 90 -1.97 -9.00 11.53
CA VAL A 90 -3.41 -8.74 11.30
C VAL A 90 -3.81 -7.27 11.50
N ASN A 91 -3.03 -6.51 12.27
CA ASN A 91 -3.27 -5.09 12.53
C ASN A 91 -2.33 -4.15 11.73
N LEU A 92 -1.65 -4.65 10.71
CA LEU A 92 -0.82 -3.86 9.80
C LEU A 92 -1.26 -4.14 8.36
N VAL A 93 -1.38 -3.08 7.56
CA VAL A 93 -1.75 -3.23 6.15
C VAL A 93 -0.57 -3.86 5.42
N ARG A 94 -0.82 -4.99 4.77
CA ARG A 94 0.20 -5.76 4.07
C ARG A 94 0.74 -4.98 2.88
N LEU A 95 2.06 -4.95 2.74
CA LEU A 95 2.74 -4.53 1.53
C LEU A 95 2.69 -5.70 0.52
N HIS A 96 1.99 -5.49 -0.58
CA HIS A 96 1.82 -6.47 -1.65
C HIS A 96 3.01 -6.47 -2.61
N GLY A 97 3.61 -5.30 -2.85
CA GLY A 97 4.74 -5.15 -3.75
C GLY A 97 5.16 -3.71 -3.97
N PHE A 98 5.99 -3.48 -4.99
CA PHE A 98 6.54 -2.15 -5.27
C PHE A 98 6.89 -1.98 -6.75
N CYS A 99 7.07 -0.72 -7.17
CA CYS A 99 7.70 -0.34 -8.44
C CYS A 99 8.92 0.54 -8.16
N ALA A 100 10.08 0.15 -8.71
CA ALA A 100 11.35 0.86 -8.53
C ALA A 100 11.91 1.49 -9.82
N GLN A 101 11.14 1.54 -10.91
CA GLN A 101 11.58 2.07 -12.21
C GLN A 101 11.85 3.58 -12.12
N ARG A 102 13.07 4.05 -12.44
CA ARG A 102 13.36 5.50 -12.36
C ARG A 102 12.49 6.30 -13.35
N PRO A 103 12.01 7.51 -12.98
CA PRO A 103 12.13 8.16 -11.66
C PRO A 103 11.12 7.63 -10.62
N GLU A 104 10.14 6.86 -11.06
CA GLU A 104 8.99 6.37 -10.32
C GLU A 104 9.35 5.46 -9.13
N LYS A 105 8.77 5.76 -7.96
CA LYS A 105 8.85 4.92 -6.77
C LYS A 105 7.45 4.76 -6.21
N LEU A 106 6.92 3.54 -6.28
CA LEU A 106 5.57 3.24 -5.82
C LEU A 106 5.58 2.04 -4.90
N LEU A 107 4.71 2.08 -3.90
CA LEU A 107 4.45 0.98 -2.99
C LEU A 107 3.00 0.54 -3.18
N VAL A 108 2.77 -0.77 -3.16
CA VAL A 108 1.47 -1.38 -3.43
C VAL A 108 1.03 -2.11 -2.18
N TYR A 109 -0.07 -1.66 -1.59
CA TYR A 109 -0.67 -2.23 -0.39
C TYR A 109 -2.01 -2.87 -0.69
N ASP A 110 -2.48 -3.70 0.22
CA ASP A 110 -3.87 -4.16 0.22
C ASP A 110 -4.83 -2.95 0.36
N TYR A 111 -5.90 -2.92 -0.42
CA TYR A 111 -6.91 -1.88 -0.31
C TYR A 111 -7.79 -2.08 0.92
N MET A 112 -8.00 -1.02 1.69
CA MET A 112 -8.88 -1.01 2.86
C MET A 112 -10.24 -0.42 2.50
N PRO A 113 -11.31 -1.25 2.32
CA PRO A 113 -12.60 -0.79 1.80
C PRO A 113 -13.34 0.13 2.76
N ASN A 114 -13.09 0.01 4.07
CA ASN A 114 -13.66 0.90 5.07
C ASN A 114 -12.97 2.27 5.12
N GLY A 115 -11.94 2.51 4.32
CA GLY A 115 -11.22 3.78 4.31
C GLY A 115 -10.45 4.04 5.61
N SER A 116 -10.05 5.29 5.80
CA SER A 116 -9.24 5.72 6.92
C SER A 116 -10.08 6.08 8.14
N LEU A 117 -9.51 5.88 9.33
CA LEU A 117 -10.21 6.09 10.61
C LEU A 117 -10.67 7.54 10.80
N ASP A 118 -9.93 8.52 10.29
CA ASP A 118 -10.31 9.94 10.37
C ASP A 118 -11.68 10.21 9.72
N THR A 119 -12.01 9.48 8.64
CA THR A 119 -13.30 9.62 7.96
C THR A 119 -14.47 9.13 8.82
N HIS A 120 -14.24 8.22 9.76
CA HIS A 120 -15.24 7.72 10.70
C HIS A 120 -15.30 8.52 12.01
N LEU A 121 -14.22 9.21 12.36
CA LEU A 121 -14.12 9.98 13.60
C LEU A 121 -14.53 11.44 13.44
N PHE A 122 -14.23 12.06 12.30
CA PHE A 122 -14.34 13.51 12.13
C PHE A 122 -15.36 13.96 11.07
N ARG A 123 -15.94 13.04 10.29
CA ARG A 123 -17.02 13.44 9.36
C ARG A 123 -18.32 13.69 10.13
N ARG A 124 -19.02 14.75 9.72
CA ARG A 124 -20.32 15.19 10.29
C ARG A 124 -21.48 14.23 10.00
N ASP A 125 -21.25 13.18 9.21
CA ASP A 125 -22.25 12.16 8.92
C ASP A 125 -22.29 11.13 10.05
N HIS A 126 -23.22 11.36 10.99
CA HIS A 126 -23.42 10.50 12.15
C HIS A 126 -23.97 9.10 11.82
N SER A 127 -24.40 8.84 10.57
CA SER A 127 -24.90 7.53 10.16
C SER A 127 -23.81 6.44 10.16
N LYS A 128 -22.53 6.83 10.21
CA LYS A 128 -21.37 5.94 10.21
C LYS A 128 -20.58 5.96 11.51
N ASN A 129 -21.18 6.47 12.60
CA ASN A 129 -20.50 6.55 13.89
C ASN A 129 -20.12 5.15 14.39
N LEU A 130 -18.84 4.98 14.73
CA LEU A 130 -18.33 3.74 15.31
C LEU A 130 -18.92 3.54 16.71
N SER A 131 -19.50 2.37 16.96
CA SER A 131 -19.94 1.96 18.31
C SER A 131 -18.76 1.93 19.29
N TRP A 132 -19.02 2.10 20.59
CA TRP A 132 -17.97 2.01 21.60
C TRP A 132 -17.18 0.69 21.53
N LYS A 133 -17.90 -0.43 21.35
CA LYS A 133 -17.29 -1.75 21.17
C LYS A 133 -16.33 -1.76 19.98
N THR A 134 -16.74 -1.19 18.83
CA THR A 134 -15.88 -1.09 17.64
C THR A 134 -14.65 -0.21 17.89
N ARG A 135 -14.82 0.94 18.56
CA ARG A 135 -13.71 1.83 18.92
C ARG A 135 -12.68 1.12 19.81
N TYR A 136 -13.14 0.39 20.81
CA TYR A 136 -12.26 -0.39 21.70
C TYR A 136 -11.45 -1.42 20.91
N GLN A 137 -12.09 -2.15 19.98
CA GLN A 137 -11.38 -3.11 19.13
C GLN A 137 -10.34 -2.44 18.22
N ILE A 138 -10.63 -1.26 17.68
CA ILE A 138 -9.66 -0.47 16.90
C ILE A 138 -8.46 -0.10 17.76
N VAL A 139 -8.68 0.42 18.97
CA VAL A 139 -7.58 0.81 19.89
C VAL A 139 -6.71 -0.40 20.23
N VAL A 140 -7.31 -1.53 20.58
CA VAL A 140 -6.57 -2.77 20.87
C VAL A 140 -5.78 -3.23 19.64
N GLY A 141 -6.38 -3.18 18.45
CA GLY A 141 -5.69 -3.53 17.21
C GLY A 141 -4.49 -2.62 16.92
N VAL A 142 -4.65 -1.31 17.07
CA VAL A 142 -3.55 -0.34 16.91
C VAL A 142 -2.41 -0.63 17.90
N ALA A 143 -2.74 -0.85 19.18
CA ALA A 143 -1.74 -1.16 20.20
C ALA A 143 -0.96 -2.45 19.86
N ARG A 144 -1.66 -3.51 19.42
CA ARG A 144 -1.01 -4.77 18.99
C ARG A 144 -0.11 -4.57 17.78
N GLY A 145 -0.58 -3.85 16.77
CA GLY A 145 0.22 -3.55 15.58
C GLY A 145 1.49 -2.75 15.90
N LEU A 146 1.39 -1.76 16.78
CA LEU A 146 2.53 -0.98 17.24
C LEU A 146 3.50 -1.79 18.11
N SER A 147 3.00 -2.62 19.03
CA SER A 147 3.84 -3.53 19.83
C SER A 147 4.67 -4.43 18.92
N TYR A 148 4.02 -5.03 17.93
CA TYR A 148 4.69 -5.89 16.95
C TYR A 148 5.81 -5.15 16.19
N LEU A 149 5.54 -3.92 15.72
CA LEU A 149 6.56 -3.11 15.04
C LEU A 149 7.74 -2.77 15.95
N HIS A 150 7.48 -2.46 17.22
CA HIS A 150 8.54 -2.14 18.18
C HIS A 150 9.38 -3.36 18.57
N GLU A 151 8.78 -4.54 18.69
CA GLU A 151 9.49 -5.78 19.01
C GLU A 151 10.40 -6.23 17.86
N LYS A 152 9.95 -6.07 16.61
CA LYS A 152 10.75 -6.36 15.39
C LYS A 152 11.83 -5.31 15.09
N CYS A 153 11.82 -4.17 15.75
CA CYS A 153 12.87 -3.14 15.66
C CYS A 153 14.03 -3.35 16.65
N ARG A 154 14.01 -4.42 17.46
CA ARG A 154 15.14 -4.81 18.32
C ARG A 154 16.02 -5.85 17.63
N GLU A 155 16.80 -5.42 16.65
CA GLU A 155 18.04 -6.06 16.19
C GLU A 155 19.11 -5.00 15.96
#